data_AF-A0A8J4DY49-F1
#
_entry.id   AF-A0A8J4DY49-F1
#
_cell.length_a   1.000
_cell.length_b   1.000
_cell.length_c   1.000
_cell.angle_alpha   90.00
_cell.angle_beta   90.00
_cell.angle_gamma   90.00
#
_symmetry.space_group_name_H-M   'P 1'
#
loop_
_entity.id
_entity.type
_entity.pdbx_description
1 polymer ?
#
loop_
_entity_poly.entity_id
_entity_poly.type
_entity_poly.pdbx_seq_one_letter_code
_entity_poly.pdbx_strand_id
1 'polypeptide(L)'
;MSLAHLRGRAGAGCIADRIADKADEQWIGVGQTVKFAGLAVSRNALGLLSVVLRAIPALDMMIESRDGGSQDTIQIDAAPTAVAPSGTPSSTHVTLPGTVDPLTGIDTGVRISAGGTVRFEASGRVGYGYEGAPDCAGYPQTEPDGHRWLGAHRCTSKQDANAPLPNAPVGALIARIGSGQWFLVGSTRAVTAESAGTIVLGYNDQYTPDNTGTYNVTVLIGP
;
A
#
# COMPACT_ATOMS: atom_id res chain seq x y z
N MET A 1 35.88 -7.53 16.16
CA MET A 1 34.67 -8.24 16.63
C MET A 1 34.09 -7.46 17.81
N SER A 2 33.00 -6.72 17.57
CA SER A 2 31.83 -6.63 18.45
C SER A 2 30.87 -5.62 17.83
N LEU A 3 29.79 -6.11 17.22
CA LEU A 3 28.71 -5.31 16.65
C LEU A 3 27.69 -5.13 17.77
N ALA A 4 27.63 -3.97 18.40
CA ALA A 4 26.61 -3.70 19.41
C ALA A 4 25.28 -3.38 18.73
N HIS A 5 24.44 -4.40 18.56
CA HIS A 5 23.08 -4.27 18.05
C HIS A 5 22.15 -3.81 19.18
N LEU A 6 22.02 -2.50 19.40
CA LEU A 6 21.08 -1.95 20.37
C LEU A 6 19.68 -1.85 19.77
N ARG A 7 18.92 -2.95 19.86
CA ARG A 7 17.45 -2.92 19.72
C ARG A 7 16.85 -2.28 20.98
N GLY A 8 16.69 -0.95 20.96
CA GLY A 8 15.89 -0.23 21.94
C GLY A 8 14.40 -0.33 21.59
N ARG A 9 13.59 -0.86 22.51
CA ARG A 9 12.13 -0.92 22.43
C ARG A 9 11.54 0.47 22.11
N ALA A 10 10.54 0.50 21.23
CA ALA A 10 9.66 1.65 21.02
C ALA A 10 8.86 1.93 22.31
N GLY A 11 9.41 2.76 23.19
CA GLY A 11 8.71 3.41 24.27
C GLY A 11 8.49 4.87 23.89
N ALA A 12 7.27 5.37 24.04
CA ALA A 12 6.82 6.72 23.70
C ALA A 12 7.42 7.80 24.62
N GLY A 13 8.74 7.91 24.67
CA GLY A 13 9.45 9.08 25.19
C GLY A 13 9.64 10.09 24.07
N CYS A 14 9.40 11.36 24.32
CA CYS A 14 9.63 12.41 23.33
C CYS A 14 11.12 12.41 22.96
N ILE A 15 11.46 12.66 21.70
CA ILE A 15 12.85 12.68 21.19
C ILE A 15 13.76 13.59 22.04
N ALA A 16 13.19 14.68 22.58
CA ALA A 16 13.87 15.58 23.50
C ALA A 16 14.38 14.88 24.77
N ASP A 17 13.66 13.89 25.28
CA ASP A 17 14.08 13.12 26.47
C ASP A 17 15.25 12.18 26.12
N ARG A 18 15.25 11.58 24.92
CA ARG A 18 16.37 10.73 24.46
C ARG A 18 17.64 11.52 24.19
N ILE A 19 17.53 12.76 23.70
CA ILE A 19 18.68 13.66 23.51
C ILE A 19 19.21 14.14 24.86
N ALA A 20 18.33 14.43 25.83
CA ALA A 20 18.73 14.79 27.19
C ALA A 20 19.46 13.63 27.89
N ASP A 21 18.89 12.42 27.86
CA ASP A 21 19.50 11.22 28.45
C ASP A 21 20.89 10.93 27.85
N LYS A 22 21.09 11.20 26.56
CA LYS A 22 22.39 11.03 25.89
C LYS A 22 23.38 12.17 26.11
N ALA A 23 22.91 13.39 26.41
CA ALA A 23 23.78 14.50 26.78
C ALA A 23 24.35 14.36 28.20
N ASP A 24 23.63 13.67 29.09
CA ASP A 24 24.03 13.40 30.48
C ASP A 24 24.93 12.15 30.64
N GLU A 25 25.09 11.33 29.60
CA GLU A 25 26.06 10.24 29.60
C GLU A 25 27.50 10.81 29.63
N GLN A 26 28.28 10.42 30.65
CA GLN A 26 29.66 10.89 30.95
C GLN A 26 30.73 10.67 29.85
N TRP A 27 30.34 10.26 28.65
CA TRP A 27 31.22 9.80 27.57
C TRP A 27 31.55 10.90 26.56
N ILE A 28 30.90 12.06 26.62
CA ILE A 28 31.31 13.22 25.81
C ILE A 28 32.58 13.80 26.45
N GLY A 29 33.76 13.48 25.92
CA GLY A 29 35.02 14.04 26.40
C GLY A 29 35.03 15.58 26.35
N VAL A 30 35.85 16.20 27.20
CA VAL A 30 36.12 17.65 27.12
C VAL A 30 36.75 17.93 25.74
N GLY A 31 36.07 18.71 24.89
CA GLY A 31 36.58 19.09 23.56
C GLY A 31 35.81 18.52 22.36
N GLN A 32 34.82 17.64 22.56
CA GLN A 32 34.02 17.09 21.45
C GLN A 32 32.96 18.09 20.95
N THR A 33 32.76 18.12 19.63
CA THR A 33 31.76 18.97 18.96
C THR A 33 30.66 18.10 18.38
N VAL A 34 29.41 18.32 18.81
CA VAL A 34 28.25 17.62 18.22
C VAL A 34 27.76 18.43 17.03
N LYS A 35 27.60 17.81 15.85
CA LYS A 35 27.04 18.49 14.68
C LYS A 35 25.59 18.08 14.45
N PHE A 36 24.70 19.07 14.44
CA PHE A 36 23.30 18.90 14.04
C PHE A 36 23.09 19.55 12.68
N ALA A 37 22.70 18.77 11.66
CA ALA A 37 22.53 19.28 10.28
C ALA A 37 23.74 20.07 9.76
N GLY A 38 24.96 19.64 10.10
CA GLY A 38 26.22 20.29 9.70
C GLY A 38 26.68 21.47 10.57
N LEU A 39 25.86 21.94 11.53
CA LEU A 39 26.21 23.01 12.46
C LEU A 39 26.84 22.46 13.74
N ALA A 40 28.02 22.96 14.09
CA ALA A 40 28.68 22.66 15.36
C ALA A 40 27.89 23.28 16.53
N VAL A 41 27.45 22.45 17.47
CA VAL A 41 26.73 22.85 18.68
C VAL A 41 27.65 22.64 19.90
N SER A 42 27.84 23.70 20.68
CA SER A 42 28.61 23.63 21.93
C SER A 42 27.78 23.03 23.06
N ARG A 43 28.44 22.45 24.08
CA ARG A 43 27.79 21.86 25.27
C ARG A 43 26.77 22.81 25.92
N ASN A 44 27.08 24.11 25.99
CA ASN A 44 26.19 25.10 26.61
C ASN A 44 24.94 25.41 25.77
N ALA A 45 24.96 25.07 24.47
CA ALA A 45 23.84 25.24 23.57
C ALA A 45 22.92 24.00 23.48
N LEU A 46 23.35 22.83 23.97
CA LEU A 46 22.53 21.60 23.96
C LEU A 46 21.28 21.72 24.84
N GLY A 47 21.37 22.41 25.99
CA GLY A 47 20.22 22.68 26.86
C GLY A 47 19.17 23.62 26.25
N LEU A 48 19.57 24.48 25.31
CA LEU A 48 18.66 25.32 24.54
C LEU A 48 18.09 24.58 23.32
N LEU A 49 18.89 23.69 22.71
CA LEU A 49 18.48 22.89 21.56
C LEU A 49 17.33 21.92 21.92
N SER A 50 17.34 21.36 23.15
CA SER A 50 16.26 20.49 23.65
C SER A 50 14.92 21.22 23.81
N VAL A 51 14.93 22.53 24.09
CA VAL A 51 13.71 23.36 24.15
C VAL A 51 13.16 23.64 22.76
N VAL A 52 14.03 23.90 21.78
CA VAL A 52 13.63 24.16 20.38
C VAL A 52 13.06 22.89 19.71
N LEU A 53 13.63 21.72 20.00
CA LEU A 53 13.18 20.44 19.43
C LEU A 53 11.80 19.97 19.93
N ARG A 54 11.34 20.41 21.11
CA ARG A 54 9.99 20.09 21.63
C ARG A 54 8.86 20.78 20.86
N ALA A 55 9.17 21.78 20.02
CA ALA A 55 8.17 22.53 19.25
C ALA A 55 7.87 21.93 17.87
N ILE A 56 8.57 20.87 17.45
CA ILE A 56 8.45 20.28 16.11
C ILE A 56 7.99 18.81 16.24
N PRO A 57 6.67 18.51 16.12
CA PRO A 57 6.13 17.19 16.45
C PRO A 57 6.44 16.07 15.44
N ALA A 58 7.20 16.31 14.37
CA ALA A 58 7.27 15.39 13.22
C ALA A 58 8.68 15.14 12.64
N LEU A 59 9.74 15.21 13.46
CA LEU A 59 11.07 14.75 13.03
C LEU A 59 11.24 13.28 13.41
N ASP A 60 11.01 12.37 12.47
CA ASP A 60 11.42 10.97 12.63
C ASP A 60 12.93 10.88 12.35
N MET A 61 13.73 11.10 13.39
CA MET A 61 15.19 11.09 13.28
C MET A 61 15.72 9.71 13.66
N MET A 62 16.21 8.97 12.67
CA MET A 62 17.11 7.84 12.92
C MET A 62 18.50 8.39 13.29
N ILE A 63 18.98 8.05 14.49
CA ILE A 63 20.36 8.34 14.91
C ILE A 63 21.23 7.20 14.40
N GLU A 64 21.97 7.44 13.31
CA GLU A 64 23.00 6.50 12.85
C GLU A 64 24.38 7.06 13.23
N SER A 65 25.03 6.41 14.21
CA SER A 65 26.41 6.78 14.60
C SER A 65 27.38 6.24 13.56
N ARG A 66 27.91 7.12 12.69
CA ARG A 66 29.04 6.78 11.82
C ARG A 66 30.34 7.06 12.56
N ASP A 67 31.07 6.02 12.94
CA ASP A 67 32.47 6.14 13.38
C ASP A 67 33.36 6.43 12.16
N GLY A 68 33.37 7.70 11.75
CA GLY A 68 34.17 8.20 10.65
C GLY A 68 35.65 8.37 11.02
N GLY A 69 36.31 7.36 11.60
CA GLY A 69 37.77 7.25 11.75
C GLY A 69 38.53 8.38 12.47
N SER A 70 37.83 9.43 12.92
CA SER A 70 38.32 10.59 13.64
C SER A 70 37.40 10.78 14.84
N GLN A 71 37.93 10.57 16.04
CA GLN A 71 37.20 10.31 17.29
C GLN A 71 36.39 11.51 17.85
N ASP A 72 36.16 12.57 17.08
CA ASP A 72 35.73 13.86 17.65
C ASP A 72 34.45 14.45 17.06
N THR A 73 33.72 13.77 16.18
CA THR A 73 32.47 14.32 15.62
C THR A 73 31.37 13.27 15.46
N ILE A 74 30.29 13.43 16.24
CA ILE A 74 29.01 12.76 15.99
C ILE A 74 28.22 13.63 15.01
N GLN A 75 27.96 13.13 13.80
CA GLN A 75 27.01 13.72 12.88
C GLN A 75 25.62 13.16 13.12
N ILE A 76 24.67 14.04 13.39
CA ILE A 76 23.25 13.72 13.38
C ILE A 76 22.67 14.35 12.13
N ASP A 77 22.55 13.55 11.08
CA ASP A 77 21.88 13.94 9.85
C ASP A 77 20.38 13.77 10.05
N ALA A 78 19.60 14.82 9.79
CA ALA A 78 18.15 14.68 9.74
C ALA A 78 17.83 13.72 8.59
N ALA A 79 17.13 12.62 8.89
CA ALA A 79 16.53 11.81 7.83
C ALA A 79 15.68 12.76 6.96
N PRO A 80 15.77 12.69 5.63
CA PRO A 80 14.95 13.53 4.78
C PRO A 80 13.50 13.31 5.20
N THR A 81 12.86 14.38 5.66
CA THR A 81 11.44 14.34 6.03
C THR A 81 10.72 13.73 4.85
N ALA A 82 10.07 12.57 5.04
CA ALA A 82 9.25 11.97 4.00
C ALA A 82 8.24 13.03 3.58
N VAL A 83 8.46 13.66 2.42
CA VAL A 83 7.60 14.71 1.91
C VAL A 83 6.24 14.05 1.74
N ALA A 84 5.24 14.52 2.49
CA ALA A 84 3.88 14.02 2.35
C ALA A 84 3.50 14.14 0.87
N PRO A 85 3.07 13.05 0.22
CA PRO A 85 2.75 13.11 -1.19
C PRO A 85 1.65 14.16 -1.38
N SER A 86 1.94 15.17 -2.19
CA SER A 86 1.11 16.37 -2.34
C SER A 86 0.11 16.24 -3.49
N GLY A 87 -0.21 15.01 -3.90
CA GLY A 87 -1.20 14.74 -4.94
C GLY A 87 -2.61 14.91 -4.42
N THR A 88 -3.50 15.55 -5.18
CA THR A 88 -4.94 15.41 -4.94
C THR A 88 -5.31 13.96 -5.26
N PRO A 89 -5.98 13.21 -4.37
CA PRO A 89 -6.46 11.89 -4.70
C PRO A 89 -7.36 11.95 -5.93
N SER A 90 -7.12 11.08 -6.91
CA SER A 90 -7.90 11.01 -8.14
C SER A 90 -8.92 9.88 -8.03
N SER A 91 -10.12 10.07 -8.57
CA SER A 91 -11.18 9.06 -8.59
C SER A 91 -11.75 8.92 -10.01
N THR A 92 -11.84 7.68 -10.48
CA THR A 92 -12.41 7.32 -11.79
C THR A 92 -13.47 6.25 -11.63
N HIS A 93 -14.65 6.47 -12.20
CA HIS A 93 -15.69 5.45 -12.28
C HIS A 93 -15.61 4.70 -13.61
N VAL A 94 -15.69 3.37 -13.55
CA VAL A 94 -15.60 2.46 -14.69
C VAL A 94 -16.76 1.46 -14.62
N THR A 95 -17.46 1.28 -15.74
CA THR A 95 -18.43 0.19 -15.90
C THR A 95 -17.72 -1.01 -16.53
N LEU A 96 -17.71 -2.14 -15.83
CA LEU A 96 -17.14 -3.40 -16.31
C LEU A 96 -18.27 -4.34 -16.73
N PRO A 97 -18.48 -4.59 -18.04
CA PRO A 97 -19.43 -5.60 -18.49
C PRO A 97 -18.91 -7.01 -18.22
N GLY A 98 -19.82 -7.93 -17.88
CA GLY A 98 -19.49 -9.35 -17.73
C GLY A 98 -18.94 -9.99 -19.02
N THR A 99 -19.28 -9.39 -20.18
CA THR A 99 -18.87 -9.82 -21.51
C THR A 99 -17.49 -9.31 -21.93
N VAL A 100 -16.74 -8.67 -21.03
CA VAL A 100 -15.37 -8.21 -21.31
C VAL A 100 -14.52 -9.41 -21.77
N ASP A 101 -13.59 -9.19 -22.70
CA ASP A 101 -12.67 -10.25 -23.10
C ASP A 101 -11.78 -10.64 -21.89
N PRO A 102 -11.71 -11.94 -21.53
CA PRO A 102 -11.09 -12.38 -20.29
C PRO A 102 -9.56 -12.23 -20.31
N LEU A 103 -8.92 -12.19 -21.48
CA LEU A 103 -7.46 -12.08 -21.60
C LEU A 103 -7.00 -10.61 -21.57
N THR A 104 -7.78 -9.73 -22.16
CA THR A 104 -7.42 -8.32 -22.34
C THR A 104 -8.02 -7.42 -21.26
N GLY A 105 -9.24 -7.69 -20.80
CA GLY A 105 -9.96 -6.86 -19.83
C GLY A 105 -10.40 -5.51 -20.41
N ILE A 106 -10.75 -4.56 -19.53
CA ILE A 106 -11.06 -3.18 -19.90
C ILE A 106 -9.97 -2.24 -19.35
N ASP A 107 -9.41 -1.42 -20.24
CA ASP A 107 -8.49 -0.35 -19.86
C ASP A 107 -9.29 0.78 -19.19
N THR A 108 -8.90 1.14 -17.96
CA THR A 108 -9.58 2.19 -17.18
C THR A 108 -9.14 3.60 -17.54
N GLY A 109 -8.04 3.75 -18.30
CA GLY A 109 -7.32 5.00 -18.53
C GLY A 109 -6.51 5.49 -17.33
N VAL A 110 -6.67 4.88 -16.15
CA VAL A 110 -6.00 5.26 -14.91
C VAL A 110 -4.58 4.72 -14.92
N ARG A 111 -3.60 5.61 -14.77
CA ARG A 111 -2.19 5.27 -14.66
C ARG A 111 -1.72 5.42 -13.22
N ILE A 112 -0.89 4.50 -12.78
CA ILE A 112 -0.26 4.51 -11.45
C ILE A 112 1.25 4.32 -11.59
N SER A 113 2.02 5.02 -10.76
CA SER A 113 3.47 4.87 -10.65
C SER A 113 3.82 3.74 -9.68
N ALA A 114 5.00 3.13 -9.83
CA ALA A 114 5.53 2.20 -8.84
C ALA A 114 5.62 2.88 -7.45
N GLY A 115 5.20 2.16 -6.40
CA GLY A 115 5.08 2.68 -5.03
C GLY A 115 3.79 3.47 -4.76
N GLY A 116 3.03 3.84 -5.80
CA GLY A 116 1.72 4.49 -5.64
C GLY A 116 0.70 3.55 -5.01
N THR A 117 -0.29 4.12 -4.34
CA THR A 117 -1.42 3.35 -3.77
C THR A 117 -2.66 3.52 -4.62
N VAL A 118 -3.38 2.42 -4.83
CA VAL A 118 -4.72 2.44 -5.45
C VAL A 118 -5.69 1.70 -4.57
N ARG A 119 -6.91 2.24 -4.46
CA ARG A 119 -8.07 1.60 -3.84
C ARG A 119 -9.16 1.40 -4.87
N PHE A 120 -9.78 0.24 -4.81
CA PHE A 120 -10.93 -0.16 -5.62
C PHE A 120 -12.14 -0.26 -4.71
N GLU A 121 -13.29 0.21 -5.20
CA GLU A 121 -14.60 -0.08 -4.65
C GLU A 121 -15.51 -0.55 -5.78
N ALA A 122 -16.21 -1.66 -5.60
CA ALA A 122 -17.03 -2.25 -6.65
C ALA A 122 -18.38 -2.69 -6.12
N SER A 123 -19.38 -2.56 -6.98
CA SER A 123 -20.74 -3.05 -6.75
C SER A 123 -21.37 -3.51 -8.06
N GLY A 124 -22.55 -4.13 -7.98
CA GLY A 124 -23.28 -4.63 -9.15
C GLY A 124 -23.42 -6.14 -9.16
N ARG A 125 -23.97 -6.66 -10.26
CA ARG A 125 -24.22 -8.10 -10.46
C ARG A 125 -23.95 -8.48 -11.90
N VAL A 126 -23.33 -9.62 -12.08
CA VAL A 126 -23.05 -10.21 -13.40
C VAL A 126 -23.51 -11.66 -13.41
N GLY A 127 -24.21 -12.12 -14.44
CA GLY A 127 -24.45 -13.55 -14.66
C GLY A 127 -23.35 -14.14 -15.51
N TYR A 128 -22.87 -15.35 -15.17
CA TYR A 128 -21.83 -16.07 -15.94
C TYR A 128 -22.40 -17.18 -16.87
N GLY A 129 -23.67 -17.03 -17.29
CA GLY A 129 -24.35 -18.07 -18.07
C GLY A 129 -25.00 -19.17 -17.22
N TYR A 130 -25.30 -20.30 -17.87
CA TYR A 130 -26.02 -21.41 -17.23
C TYR A 130 -25.07 -22.30 -16.40
N GLU A 131 -25.44 -22.59 -15.17
CA GLU A 131 -24.77 -23.50 -14.26
C GLU A 131 -25.57 -24.80 -14.13
N GLY A 132 -24.88 -25.94 -14.24
CA GLY A 132 -25.47 -27.27 -14.13
C GLY A 132 -25.24 -27.94 -12.78
N ALA A 133 -24.39 -27.36 -11.91
CA ALA A 133 -24.11 -27.91 -10.59
C ALA A 133 -25.38 -27.94 -9.72
N PRO A 134 -25.69 -29.05 -9.00
CA PRO A 134 -26.94 -29.21 -8.25
C PRO A 134 -27.26 -28.09 -7.26
N ASP A 135 -26.24 -27.53 -6.60
CA ASP A 135 -26.39 -26.43 -5.62
C ASP A 135 -26.70 -25.07 -6.26
N CYS A 136 -26.55 -24.94 -7.58
CA CYS A 136 -26.63 -23.66 -8.28
C CYS A 136 -27.21 -23.79 -9.69
N ALA A 137 -28.07 -24.79 -9.91
CA ALA A 137 -28.59 -25.12 -11.23
C ALA A 137 -29.50 -24.00 -11.76
N GLY A 138 -29.08 -23.28 -12.81
CA GLY A 138 -29.80 -22.12 -13.34
C GLY A 138 -28.88 -21.04 -13.90
N TYR A 139 -29.30 -19.77 -13.83
CA TYR A 139 -28.52 -18.61 -14.28
C TYR A 139 -28.10 -17.75 -13.07
N PRO A 140 -27.09 -18.19 -12.30
CA PRO A 140 -26.66 -17.47 -11.11
C PRO A 140 -25.99 -16.14 -11.46
N GLN A 141 -26.09 -15.19 -10.53
CA GLN A 141 -25.40 -13.92 -10.57
C GLN A 141 -24.29 -13.85 -9.53
N THR A 142 -23.21 -13.14 -9.84
CA THR A 142 -22.06 -12.90 -8.98
C THR A 142 -22.00 -11.45 -8.54
N GLU A 143 -21.64 -11.25 -7.28
CA GLU A 143 -21.14 -9.96 -6.77
C GLU A 143 -19.63 -9.86 -7.02
N PRO A 144 -19.01 -8.66 -6.92
CA PRO A 144 -17.58 -8.50 -7.18
C PRO A 144 -16.64 -9.43 -6.40
N ASP A 145 -17.05 -9.92 -5.23
CA ASP A 145 -16.31 -10.92 -4.45
C ASP A 145 -16.39 -12.36 -5.03
N GLY A 146 -17.09 -12.54 -6.14
CA GLY A 146 -17.37 -13.83 -6.77
C GLY A 146 -18.35 -14.71 -5.99
N HIS A 147 -19.11 -14.11 -5.07
CA HIS A 147 -20.21 -14.77 -4.39
C HIS A 147 -21.35 -15.00 -5.37
N ARG A 148 -21.70 -16.26 -5.60
CA ARG A 148 -22.70 -16.70 -6.57
C ARG A 148 -24.07 -16.82 -5.90
N TRP A 149 -25.08 -16.28 -6.55
CA TRP A 149 -26.45 -16.20 -6.05
C TRP A 149 -27.44 -16.69 -7.11
N LEU A 150 -28.31 -17.62 -6.74
CA LEU A 150 -29.46 -18.05 -7.53
C LEU A 150 -30.74 -17.62 -6.80
N GLY A 151 -31.30 -16.48 -7.20
CA GLY A 151 -32.34 -15.83 -6.40
C GLY A 151 -31.82 -15.46 -5.02
N ALA A 152 -32.48 -15.95 -3.96
CA ALA A 152 -32.05 -15.73 -2.57
C ALA A 152 -31.03 -16.78 -2.07
N HIS A 153 -30.75 -17.82 -2.84
CA HIS A 153 -29.82 -18.88 -2.46
C HIS A 153 -28.38 -18.50 -2.76
N ARG A 154 -27.49 -18.62 -1.78
CA ARG A 154 -26.05 -18.44 -1.97
C ARG A 154 -25.42 -19.78 -2.31
N CYS A 155 -24.93 -19.89 -3.53
CA CYS A 155 -24.27 -21.10 -3.97
C CYS A 155 -22.86 -21.23 -3.38
N THR A 156 -22.34 -22.44 -3.42
CA THR A 156 -20.93 -22.77 -3.12
C THR A 156 -20.00 -21.94 -4.02
N SER A 157 -18.76 -21.67 -3.61
CA SER A 157 -17.78 -21.04 -4.51
C SER A 157 -17.42 -21.97 -5.68
N LYS A 158 -17.11 -21.40 -6.86
CA LYS A 158 -16.59 -22.14 -8.02
C LYS A 158 -15.30 -21.50 -8.47
N GLN A 159 -14.32 -22.33 -8.76
CA GLN A 159 -13.06 -21.94 -9.42
C GLN A 159 -13.04 -22.55 -10.82
N ASP A 160 -12.27 -21.94 -11.70
CA ASP A 160 -12.10 -22.42 -13.07
C ASP A 160 -10.62 -22.32 -13.45
N ALA A 161 -10.02 -23.46 -13.82
CA ALA A 161 -8.61 -23.56 -14.15
C ALA A 161 -8.19 -22.70 -15.36
N ASN A 162 -9.15 -22.36 -16.23
CA ASN A 162 -8.92 -21.60 -17.45
C ASN A 162 -9.30 -20.12 -17.32
N ALA A 163 -9.88 -19.71 -16.19
CA ALA A 163 -10.18 -18.30 -15.96
C ALA A 163 -8.88 -17.49 -15.81
N PRO A 164 -8.91 -16.15 -16.03
CA PRO A 164 -7.70 -15.32 -15.95
C PRO A 164 -6.98 -15.37 -14.59
N LEU A 165 -7.71 -15.62 -13.51
CA LEU A 165 -7.18 -15.87 -12.18
C LEU A 165 -7.75 -17.18 -11.60
N PRO A 166 -7.13 -18.34 -11.91
CA PRO A 166 -7.69 -19.66 -11.63
C PRO A 166 -7.98 -19.97 -10.16
N ASN A 167 -7.22 -19.35 -9.26
CA ASN A 167 -7.36 -19.54 -7.80
C ASN A 167 -8.39 -18.60 -7.17
N ALA A 168 -8.99 -17.68 -7.94
CA ALA A 168 -10.09 -16.83 -7.50
C ALA A 168 -11.45 -17.41 -7.93
N PRO A 169 -12.54 -17.04 -7.24
CA PRO A 169 -13.87 -17.49 -7.64
C PRO A 169 -14.25 -16.99 -9.04
N VAL A 170 -15.02 -17.80 -9.77
CA VAL A 170 -15.66 -17.39 -11.02
C VAL A 170 -16.56 -16.19 -10.77
N GLY A 171 -16.43 -15.21 -11.64
CA GLY A 171 -17.11 -13.93 -11.60
C GLY A 171 -16.61 -12.93 -10.56
N ALA A 172 -15.51 -13.22 -9.87
CA ALA A 172 -14.86 -12.19 -9.07
C ALA A 172 -14.33 -11.05 -9.96
N LEU A 173 -14.36 -9.82 -9.44
CA LEU A 173 -13.64 -8.70 -10.02
C LEU A 173 -12.14 -8.90 -9.82
N ILE A 174 -11.38 -8.79 -10.90
CA ILE A 174 -9.92 -8.87 -10.91
C ILE A 174 -9.33 -7.62 -11.56
N ALA A 175 -8.06 -7.35 -11.29
CA ALA A 175 -7.32 -6.28 -11.93
C ALA A 175 -5.88 -6.68 -12.20
N ARG A 176 -5.23 -5.97 -13.13
CA ARG A 176 -3.78 -5.98 -13.31
C ARG A 176 -3.28 -4.56 -13.56
N ILE A 177 -1.98 -4.36 -13.35
CA ILE A 177 -1.30 -3.08 -13.62
C ILE A 177 -0.32 -3.32 -14.75
N GLY A 178 -0.50 -2.60 -15.87
CA GLY A 178 0.29 -2.79 -17.09
C GLY A 178 0.21 -4.23 -17.60
N SER A 179 1.36 -4.83 -17.84
CA SER A 179 1.52 -6.24 -18.24
C SER A 179 1.70 -7.21 -17.06
N GLY A 180 1.44 -6.74 -15.83
CA GLY A 180 1.54 -7.56 -14.61
C GLY A 180 0.51 -8.68 -14.55
N GLN A 181 0.65 -9.53 -13.53
CA GLN A 181 -0.29 -10.62 -13.27
C GLN A 181 -1.65 -10.09 -12.77
N TRP A 182 -2.70 -10.85 -13.05
CA TRP A 182 -4.01 -10.60 -12.47
C TRP A 182 -3.98 -10.82 -10.95
N PHE A 183 -4.72 -9.99 -10.22
CA PHE A 183 -4.97 -10.15 -8.79
C PHE A 183 -6.45 -9.94 -8.48
N LEU A 184 -6.93 -10.61 -7.44
CA LEU A 184 -8.31 -10.50 -6.97
C LEU A 184 -8.58 -9.09 -6.43
N VAL A 185 -9.66 -8.44 -6.85
CA VAL A 185 -10.07 -7.14 -6.28
C VAL A 185 -11.24 -7.30 -5.33
N GLY A 186 -12.27 -8.04 -5.71
CA GLY A 186 -13.48 -8.14 -4.90
C GLY A 186 -14.29 -6.83 -4.85
N SER A 187 -15.11 -6.68 -3.82
CA SER A 187 -15.92 -5.47 -3.58
C SER A 187 -15.08 -4.30 -3.07
N THR A 188 -13.98 -4.53 -2.37
CA THR A 188 -13.04 -3.49 -1.94
C THR A 188 -11.65 -4.04 -1.78
N ARG A 189 -10.65 -3.35 -2.34
CA ARG A 189 -9.24 -3.67 -2.11
C ARG A 189 -8.35 -2.44 -2.25
N ALA A 190 -7.33 -2.35 -1.41
CA ALA A 190 -6.21 -1.42 -1.60
C ALA A 190 -4.94 -2.20 -1.93
N VAL A 191 -4.16 -1.69 -2.88
CA VAL A 191 -2.85 -2.25 -3.24
C VAL A 191 -1.83 -1.15 -3.46
N THR A 192 -0.57 -1.45 -3.16
CA THR A 192 0.57 -0.64 -3.59
C THR A 192 1.09 -1.21 -4.90
N ALA A 193 1.25 -0.38 -5.92
CA ALA A 193 1.73 -0.80 -7.23
C ALA A 193 3.22 -1.16 -7.16
N GLU A 194 3.57 -2.41 -7.49
CA GLU A 194 4.98 -2.84 -7.55
C GLU A 194 5.71 -2.26 -8.79
N SER A 195 4.94 -1.95 -9.83
CA SER A 195 5.43 -1.38 -11.08
C SER A 195 4.48 -0.29 -11.58
N ALA A 196 4.99 0.60 -12.43
CA ALA A 196 4.16 1.59 -13.08
C ALA A 196 3.34 0.97 -14.23
N GLY A 197 2.13 1.47 -14.46
CA GLY A 197 1.30 1.01 -15.56
C GLY A 197 -0.12 1.54 -15.54
N THR A 198 -0.87 1.18 -16.58
CA THR A 198 -2.31 1.43 -16.65
C THR A 198 -3.06 0.32 -15.91
N ILE A 199 -4.09 0.69 -15.16
CA ILE A 199 -4.97 -0.26 -14.48
C ILE A 199 -5.94 -0.83 -15.50
N VAL A 200 -6.01 -2.16 -15.54
CA VAL A 200 -6.95 -2.93 -16.36
C VAL A 200 -7.82 -3.75 -15.44
N LEU A 201 -9.14 -3.72 -15.64
CA LEU A 201 -10.11 -4.51 -14.89
C LEU A 201 -10.56 -5.72 -15.71
N GLY A 202 -10.91 -6.81 -15.03
CA GLY A 202 -11.41 -8.02 -15.66
C GLY A 202 -12.52 -8.67 -14.84
N TYR A 203 -13.33 -9.48 -15.51
CA TYR A 203 -14.30 -10.37 -14.89
C TYR A 203 -13.72 -11.79 -14.94
N ASN A 204 -13.61 -12.46 -13.79
CA ASN A 204 -12.89 -13.73 -13.69
C ASN A 204 -13.71 -14.91 -14.23
N ASP A 205 -13.69 -15.11 -15.54
CA ASP A 205 -14.42 -16.18 -16.22
C ASP A 205 -13.71 -16.57 -17.52
N GLN A 206 -13.80 -17.84 -17.92
CA GLN A 206 -13.12 -18.33 -19.13
C GLN A 206 -13.90 -18.02 -20.42
N TYR A 207 -15.24 -17.99 -20.33
CA TYR A 207 -16.13 -17.79 -21.47
C TYR A 207 -17.09 -16.68 -21.12
N THR A 208 -16.94 -15.53 -21.77
CA THR A 208 -17.70 -14.32 -21.46
C THR A 208 -18.85 -13.95 -22.43
N PRO A 209 -19.00 -14.53 -23.64
CA PRO A 209 -20.11 -14.18 -24.52
C PRO A 209 -21.53 -14.48 -23.98
N ASP A 210 -21.70 -15.41 -23.05
CA ASP A 210 -22.98 -15.71 -22.39
C ASP A 210 -23.18 -14.94 -21.07
N ASN A 211 -22.23 -14.07 -20.73
CA ASN A 211 -22.32 -13.26 -19.52
C ASN A 211 -23.31 -12.10 -19.71
N THR A 212 -23.91 -11.67 -18.60
CA THR A 212 -24.88 -10.56 -18.61
C THR A 212 -24.67 -9.63 -17.43
N GLY A 213 -25.04 -8.36 -17.57
CA GLY A 213 -24.91 -7.38 -16.50
C GLY A 213 -23.51 -6.75 -16.39
N THR A 214 -23.30 -5.98 -15.32
CA THR A 214 -22.12 -5.14 -15.14
C THR A 214 -21.74 -5.00 -13.67
N TYR A 215 -20.46 -4.70 -13.44
CA TYR A 215 -19.98 -4.06 -12.21
C TYR A 215 -19.73 -2.57 -12.42
N ASN A 216 -20.01 -1.79 -11.38
CA ASN A 216 -19.63 -0.39 -11.27
C ASN A 216 -18.44 -0.30 -10.32
N VAL A 217 -17.29 0.11 -10.86
CA VAL A 217 -16.01 0.14 -10.15
C VAL A 217 -15.53 1.58 -10.01
N THR A 218 -15.20 1.99 -8.80
CA THR A 218 -14.51 3.24 -8.49
C THR A 218 -13.03 2.92 -8.25
N VAL A 219 -12.15 3.56 -9.00
CA VAL A 219 -10.69 3.46 -8.86
C VAL A 219 -10.19 4.76 -8.25
N LEU A 220 -9.66 4.69 -7.03
CA LEU A 220 -9.12 5.82 -6.29
C LEU A 220 -7.60 5.71 -6.23
N ILE A 221 -6.89 6.70 -6.75
CA ILE A 221 -5.43 6.80 -6.65
C ILE A 221 -5.09 7.67 -5.45
N GLY A 222 -4.32 7.09 -4.52
CA GLY A 222 -3.78 7.82 -3.38
C GLY A 222 -2.72 8.84 -3.83
N PRO A 223 -2.46 9.85 -2.98
CA PRO A 223 -1.46 10.88 -3.27
C PRO A 223 -0.08 10.30 -3.57
#